data_AF-A0A1A9EZS5-F1
#
_entry.id   AF-A0A1A9EZS5-F1
#
_cell.length_a   1.000
_cell.length_b   1.000
_cell.length_c   1.000
_cell.angle_alpha   90.00
_cell.angle_beta   90.00
_cell.angle_gamma   90.00
#
_symmetry.space_group_name_H-M   'P 1'
#
loop_
_entity.id
_entity.type
_entity.pdbx_description
1 polymer ?
#
loop_
_entity_poly.entity_id
_entity_poly.type
_entity_poly.pdbx_seq_one_letter_code
_entity_poly.pdbx_strand_id
1 'polypeptide(L)'
;MNNQIKTLMSQADELRNGIHDLAERTQNYQLNLAGIERCVDTISHCVTLVGNNRVAAIAAKDQRKIMAELEGAVDELKELLQR
;
A
#
# COMPACT_ATOMS: atom_id res chain seq x y z
N MET A 1 32.97 -34.60 11.68
CA MET A 1 32.86 -33.42 12.57
C MET A 1 33.15 -32.10 11.85
N ASN A 2 34.35 -31.83 11.33
CA ASN A 2 34.68 -30.50 10.77
C ASN A 2 33.79 -30.07 9.59
N ASN A 3 33.42 -31.00 8.70
CA ASN A 3 32.49 -30.71 7.60
C ASN A 3 31.05 -30.43 8.09
N GLN A 4 30.58 -31.10 9.13
CA GLN A 4 29.24 -30.90 9.68
C GLN A 4 29.11 -29.51 10.33
N ILE A 5 30.17 -29.03 11.00
CA ILE A 5 30.21 -27.69 11.58
C ILE A 5 30.16 -26.63 10.46
N LYS A 6 30.94 -26.80 9.39
CA LYS A 6 30.90 -25.89 8.23
C LYS A 6 29.53 -25.85 7.55
N THR A 7 28.89 -27.02 7.38
CA THR A 7 27.53 -27.09 6.84
C THR A 7 26.53 -26.38 7.75
N LEU A 8 26.62 -26.58 9.06
CA LEU A 8 25.73 -25.93 10.02
C LEU A 8 25.92 -24.40 10.02
N MET A 9 27.16 -23.92 9.90
CA MET A 9 27.44 -22.50 9.76
C MET A 9 26.85 -21.91 8.46
N SER A 10 27.00 -22.61 7.34
CA SER A 10 26.39 -22.20 6.06
C SER A 10 24.87 -22.12 6.17
N GLN A 11 24.23 -23.12 6.77
CA GLN A 11 22.79 -23.14 6.98
C GLN A 11 22.32 -22.03 7.91
N ALA A 12 23.10 -21.70 8.94
CA ALA A 12 22.81 -20.58 9.83
C ALA A 12 22.94 -19.22 9.12
N ASP A 13 23.93 -19.06 8.24
CA ASP A 13 24.10 -17.86 7.42
C ASP A 13 22.95 -17.71 6.40
N GLU A 14 22.56 -18.79 5.73
CA GLU A 14 21.40 -18.81 4.83
C GLU A 14 20.09 -18.44 5.56
N LEU A 15 19.88 -19.01 6.75
CA LEU A 15 18.72 -18.68 7.57
C LEU A 15 18.74 -17.21 8.01
N ARG A 16 19.90 -16.70 8.46
CA ARG A 16 20.04 -15.29 8.86
C ARG A 16 19.69 -14.36 7.70
N ASN A 17 20.22 -14.64 6.51
CA ASN A 17 19.95 -13.85 5.32
C ASN A 17 18.47 -13.93 4.93
N GLY A 18 17.87 -15.13 4.97
CA GLY A 18 16.43 -15.30 4.70
C GLY A 18 15.52 -14.56 5.69
N ILE A 19 15.90 -14.50 6.97
CA ILE A 19 15.16 -13.72 7.99
C ILE A 19 15.29 -12.22 7.69
N HIS A 20 16.47 -11.75 7.30
CA HIS A 20 16.69 -10.35 6.96
C HIS A 20 15.84 -9.93 5.74
N ASP A 21 15.89 -10.71 4.66
CA ASP A 21 15.09 -10.48 3.46
C ASP A 21 13.58 -10.50 3.77
N LEU A 22 13.13 -11.42 4.62
CA LEU A 22 11.73 -11.49 5.03
C LEU A 22 11.32 -10.27 5.85
N ALA A 23 12.18 -9.77 6.74
CA ALA A 23 11.91 -8.59 7.54
C ALA A 23 11.78 -7.35 6.64
N GLU A 24 12.67 -7.16 5.67
CA GLU A 24 12.59 -6.07 4.70
C GLU A 24 11.31 -6.13 3.86
N ARG A 25 10.98 -7.32 3.33
CA ARG A 25 9.72 -7.52 2.58
C ARG A 25 8.50 -7.21 3.44
N THR A 26 8.48 -7.67 4.68
CA THR A 26 7.38 -7.43 5.62
C THR A 26 7.20 -5.94 5.89
N GLN A 27 8.30 -5.21 6.10
CA GLN A 27 8.28 -3.76 6.29
C GLN A 27 7.72 -3.05 5.04
N ASN A 28 8.15 -3.45 3.85
CA ASN A 28 7.63 -2.89 2.60
C ASN A 28 6.13 -3.17 2.42
N TYR A 29 5.67 -4.38 2.75
CA TYR A 29 4.25 -4.71 2.75
C TYR A 29 3.44 -3.86 3.73
N GLN A 30 3.95 -3.63 4.93
CA GLN A 30 3.28 -2.77 5.92
C GLN A 30 3.16 -1.33 5.44
N LEU A 31 4.22 -0.79 4.82
CA LEU A 31 4.19 0.55 4.23
C LEU A 31 3.18 0.64 3.08
N ASN A 32 3.16 -0.37 2.19
CA ASN A 32 2.19 -0.44 1.09
C ASN A 32 0.75 -0.55 1.62
N LEU A 33 0.52 -1.34 2.68
CA LEU A 33 -0.80 -1.49 3.30
C LEU A 33 -1.32 -0.16 3.86
N ALA A 34 -0.48 0.57 4.61
CA ALA A 34 -0.85 1.90 5.12
C ALA A 34 -1.13 2.91 3.99
N GLY A 35 -0.42 2.78 2.85
CA GLY A 35 -0.72 3.55 1.64
C GLY A 35 -2.10 3.20 1.06
N ILE A 36 -2.38 1.89 0.92
CA ILE A 36 -3.63 1.37 0.38
C ILE A 36 -4.82 1.82 1.24
N GLU A 37 -4.73 1.72 2.56
CA GLU A 37 -5.78 2.16 3.49
C GLU A 37 -6.11 3.64 3.29
N ARG A 38 -5.10 4.51 3.19
CA ARG A 38 -5.31 5.94 2.91
C ARG A 38 -5.99 6.19 1.57
N CYS A 39 -5.59 5.49 0.50
CA CYS A 39 -6.24 5.64 -0.80
C CYS A 39 -7.71 5.21 -0.74
N VAL A 40 -8.02 4.12 -0.05
CA VAL A 40 -9.40 3.62 0.14
C VAL A 40 -10.25 4.63 0.92
N ASP A 41 -9.71 5.23 1.97
CA ASP A 41 -10.41 6.28 2.74
C ASP A 41 -10.73 7.50 1.88
N THR A 42 -9.75 7.98 1.09
CA THR A 42 -9.95 9.09 0.15
C THR A 42 -11.02 8.76 -0.89
N ILE A 43 -10.95 7.57 -1.50
CA ILE A 43 -11.96 7.12 -2.48
C ILE A 43 -13.35 7.09 -1.84
N SER A 44 -13.48 6.50 -0.65
CA SER A 44 -14.74 6.43 0.10
C SER A 44 -15.29 7.83 0.41
N HIS A 45 -14.41 8.76 0.80
CA HIS A 45 -14.77 10.15 1.05
C HIS A 45 -15.30 10.84 -0.22
N CYS A 46 -14.56 10.76 -1.33
CA CYS A 46 -14.97 11.34 -2.61
C CYS A 46 -16.32 10.77 -3.10
N VAL A 47 -16.50 9.45 -3.01
CA VAL A 47 -17.77 8.79 -3.37
C VAL A 47 -18.92 9.27 -2.48
N THR A 48 -18.67 9.43 -1.18
CA THR A 48 -19.67 9.95 -0.23
C THR A 48 -20.06 11.39 -0.56
N LEU A 49 -19.09 12.24 -0.93
CA LEU A 49 -19.34 13.63 -1.33
C LEU A 49 -20.19 13.72 -2.61
N VAL A 50 -19.93 12.86 -3.60
CA VAL A 50 -20.67 12.81 -4.85
C VAL A 50 -22.07 12.20 -4.67
N GLY A 51 -22.19 11.14 -3.85
CA GLY A 51 -23.45 10.42 -3.64
C GLY A 51 -24.42 11.11 -2.67
N ASN A 52 -23.95 11.97 -1.78
CA ASN A 52 -24.83 12.71 -0.87
C ASN A 52 -25.54 13.87 -1.59
N ASN A 53 -26.81 13.66 -1.94
CA ASN A 53 -27.74 14.68 -2.43
C ASN A 53 -27.92 15.90 -1.50
N ARG A 54 -27.45 15.86 -0.24
CA ARG A 54 -27.39 17.05 0.63
C ARG A 54 -26.43 18.11 0.10
N VAL A 55 -25.49 17.71 -0.75
CA VAL A 55 -24.64 18.60 -1.54
C VAL A 55 -25.17 18.73 -2.97
N ALA A 56 -26.50 18.75 -3.18
CA ALA A 56 -27.11 19.09 -4.48
C ALA A 56 -26.76 20.51 -4.99
N ALA A 57 -25.94 21.25 -4.24
CA ALA A 57 -25.29 22.49 -4.65
C ALA A 57 -23.76 22.36 -4.80
N ILE A 58 -23.21 21.14 -5.04
CA ILE A 58 -21.82 21.04 -5.53
C ILE A 58 -21.77 21.75 -6.87
N ALA A 59 -21.03 22.84 -6.94
CA ALA A 59 -20.77 23.51 -8.19
C ALA A 59 -20.01 22.57 -9.14
N ALA A 60 -20.27 22.64 -10.44
CA ALA A 60 -19.58 21.81 -11.44
C ALA A 60 -18.03 21.93 -11.41
N LYS A 61 -17.49 22.99 -10.78
CA LYS A 61 -16.06 23.15 -10.50
C LYS A 61 -15.59 22.28 -9.34
N ASP A 62 -16.37 22.17 -8.27
CA ASP A 62 -16.04 21.36 -7.11
C ASP A 62 -16.26 19.87 -7.40
N GLN A 63 -17.25 19.53 -8.22
CA GLN A 63 -17.41 18.16 -8.72
C GLN A 63 -16.19 17.70 -9.51
N ARG A 64 -15.67 18.55 -10.42
CA ARG A 64 -14.45 18.24 -11.19
C ARG A 64 -13.23 18.05 -10.30
N LYS A 65 -13.11 18.83 -9.21
CA LYS A 65 -12.02 18.64 -8.24
C LYS A 65 -12.14 17.31 -7.50
N ILE A 66 -13.34 16.96 -7.03
CA ILE A 66 -13.58 15.70 -6.32
C ILE A 66 -13.29 14.50 -7.25
N MET A 67 -13.67 14.60 -8.54
CA MET A 67 -13.36 13.55 -9.51
C MET A 67 -11.85 13.44 -9.80
N ALA A 68 -11.14 14.57 -9.91
CA ALA A 68 -9.69 14.56 -10.08
C ALA A 68 -8.96 13.98 -8.85
N GLU A 69 -9.44 14.27 -7.64
CA GLU A 69 -8.91 13.69 -6.40
C GLU A 69 -9.18 12.19 -6.32
N LEU A 70 -10.39 11.76 -6.71
CA LEU A 70 -10.75 10.35 -6.81
C LEU A 70 -9.86 9.60 -7.82
N GLU A 71 -9.66 10.15 -9.01
CA GLU A 71 -8.78 9.58 -10.04
C GLU A 71 -7.35 9.46 -9.52
N GLY A 72 -6.83 10.51 -8.89
CA GLY A 72 -5.49 10.49 -8.28
C GLY A 72 -5.34 9.40 -7.22
N ALA A 73 -6.31 9.26 -6.32
CA ALA A 73 -6.29 8.22 -5.29
C ALA A 73 -6.37 6.79 -5.88
N VAL A 74 -7.14 6.61 -6.96
CA VAL A 74 -7.22 5.32 -7.68
C VAL A 74 -5.90 4.98 -8.36
N ASP A 75 -5.22 5.96 -8.96
CA ASP A 75 -3.94 5.72 -9.62
C ASP A 75 -2.80 5.46 -8.62
N GLU A 76 -2.75 6.20 -7.50
CA GLU A 76 -1.83 5.90 -6.39
C GLU A 76 -2.08 4.49 -5.84
N LEU A 77 -3.34 4.08 -5.68
CA LEU A 77 -3.70 2.73 -5.24
C LEU A 77 -3.20 1.66 -6.21
N LYS A 78 -3.31 1.88 -7.52
CA LYS A 78 -2.78 0.93 -8.52
C LYS A 78 -1.27 0.82 -8.43
N GLU A 79 -0.55 1.93 -8.26
CA GLU A 79 0.90 1.91 -8.10
C GLU A 79 1.32 1.13 -6.84
N LEU A 80 0.63 1.33 -5.73
CA LEU A 80 0.91 0.64 -4.47
C LEU A 80 0.63 -0.87 -4.54
N LEU A 81 -0.32 -1.30 -5.37
CA LEU A 81 -0.63 -2.72 -5.59
C LEU A 81 0.31 -3.41 -6.58
N GLN A 82 1.01 -2.65 -7.44
CA GLN A 82 1.96 -3.18 -8.43
C GLN A 82 3.41 -3.23 -7.91
N ARG A 83 3.69 -2.61 -6.76
CA ARG A 83 4.99 -2.59 -6.09
C ARG A 83 5.14 -3.72 -5.08
#